data_AF-V9EJL5-F1
#
_entry.id   AF-V9EJL5-F1
#
_cell.length_a   1.000
_cell.length_b   1.000
_cell.length_c   1.000
_cell.angle_alpha   90.00
_cell.angle_beta   90.00
_cell.angle_gamma   90.00
#
_symmetry.space_group_name_H-M   'P 1'
#
loop_
_entity.id
_entity.type
_entity.pdbx_description
1 polymer ?
#
loop_
_entity_poly.entity_id
_entity_poly.type
_entity_poly.pdbx_seq_one_letter_code
_entity_poly.pdbx_strand_id
1 'polypeptide(L)'
;RAHVGTRCPVHHPVMERQSSDAGKATFSKFGVDALPSLHLVPTRRYGGRSAAMRQLRVVLLVGSAISNFGVGAHINDQSSTSTRFLQAPELAAHDAATYSNGYEDRGVTNSGVEMLKIALKSIVPESQLEILFKHAASADDVFKILLADNAADDLLNAWLNYMKHINHANTLKKTSLIATLTAHYGDDGMVKIIEAAKQVPSTATIAKRLESELTQFWLGQKYSVDDVFKLLNLERAGDQLFVKPEVVAWVRYVDDFNELNPDGQVSLFSFLTTFYPKEEMLVSMLIAAKKSPITENIAVRIQGEQTKTWLADKKSPADIFTLLKLKEEGALLSSPLFKSWLKYTDEYNMINWDEKVVSIKTLRKHYSDDVLAKMIVTAGNSPSTENLSRRLRSELLREWYDTLKPGDFVFKALKLERTGLKVFERSLFPLWKQYVEFVSLKDPRIKVNFVSPLIKVYGERKLTRILTAAENVPSTKKFATDLLDALLKRWLSEKRNPKDVFSLLRVEGTAADDASRLLYNKYIEDFKAIL
;
A
#
# COMPACT_ATOMS: atom_id res chain seq x y z
N ARG A 1 46.63 34.00 -29.19
CA ARG A 1 45.89 32.81 -28.68
C ARG A 1 46.94 31.81 -28.18
N ALA A 2 46.95 31.55 -26.87
CA ALA A 2 47.90 30.73 -26.10
C ALA A 2 48.05 29.28 -26.65
N HIS A 3 49.23 28.69 -26.82
CA HIS A 3 50.26 28.15 -25.88
C HIS A 3 49.99 26.72 -25.33
N VAL A 4 50.75 25.78 -25.91
CA VAL A 4 51.40 24.52 -25.45
C VAL A 4 51.55 24.44 -23.91
N GLY A 5 51.42 23.34 -23.15
CA GLY A 5 51.53 21.89 -23.36
C GLY A 5 52.71 21.34 -22.52
N THR A 6 52.50 20.47 -21.51
CA THR A 6 53.29 19.24 -21.17
C THR A 6 53.08 18.66 -19.74
N ARG A 7 52.93 17.32 -19.72
CA ARG A 7 53.46 16.26 -18.81
C ARG A 7 53.05 16.12 -17.32
N CYS A 8 52.50 14.94 -17.01
CA CYS A 8 52.52 14.23 -15.70
C CYS A 8 53.92 13.59 -15.43
N PRO A 9 54.22 13.06 -14.21
CA PRO A 9 53.74 11.71 -13.79
C PRO A 9 53.50 11.50 -12.27
N VAL A 10 53.15 10.25 -11.96
CA VAL A 10 52.58 9.56 -10.78
C VAL A 10 53.63 9.13 -9.73
N HIS A 11 53.30 9.03 -8.42
CA HIS A 11 53.62 7.87 -7.54
C HIS A 11 52.94 7.86 -6.14
N HIS A 12 52.90 6.64 -5.59
CA HIS A 12 52.09 5.97 -4.54
C HIS A 12 52.05 6.49 -3.08
N PRO A 13 51.12 5.93 -2.25
CA PRO A 13 50.96 6.20 -0.81
C PRO A 13 51.73 5.20 0.09
N VAL A 14 52.00 5.59 1.34
CA VAL A 14 52.59 4.75 2.41
C VAL A 14 51.58 4.58 3.55
N MET A 15 51.51 3.35 4.08
CA MET A 15 50.73 2.94 5.26
C MET A 15 51.30 3.51 6.56
N GLU A 16 50.42 3.72 7.56
CA GLU A 16 50.77 3.37 8.94
C GLU A 16 49.53 2.94 9.75
N ARG A 17 49.69 1.85 10.53
CA ARG A 17 48.71 1.30 11.49
C ARG A 17 48.82 2.06 12.80
N GLN A 18 47.73 2.15 13.57
CA GLN A 18 47.72 1.70 14.97
C GLN A 18 46.30 1.62 15.57
N SER A 19 46.18 0.63 16.45
CA SER A 19 45.02 0.19 17.24
C SER A 19 44.94 0.89 18.61
N SER A 20 43.72 1.06 19.14
CA SER A 20 43.34 0.77 20.55
C SER A 20 41.85 1.18 20.71
N ASP A 21 40.90 0.30 21.01
CA ASP A 21 40.66 -0.47 22.24
C ASP A 21 39.98 0.33 23.37
N ALA A 22 39.00 -0.33 24.01
CA ALA A 22 38.17 0.07 25.16
C ALA A 22 37.22 1.29 25.01
N GLY A 23 35.94 1.27 25.39
CA GLY A 23 35.23 0.44 26.36
C GLY A 23 34.60 1.34 27.45
N LYS A 24 33.38 1.00 27.89
CA LYS A 24 32.62 1.56 29.05
C LYS A 24 31.91 2.90 28.80
N ALA A 25 30.76 3.20 29.41
CA ALA A 25 29.79 2.45 30.19
C ALA A 25 28.51 3.31 30.32
N THR A 26 27.41 2.62 30.58
CA THR A 26 26.12 3.07 31.12
C THR A 26 26.18 3.93 32.39
N PHE A 27 25.14 4.74 32.61
CA PHE A 27 24.38 5.10 33.85
C PHE A 27 23.83 6.54 33.68
N SER A 28 22.51 6.83 33.62
CA SER A 28 21.47 6.80 34.66
C SER A 28 21.07 8.22 35.16
N LYS A 29 19.83 8.62 34.83
CA LYS A 29 18.77 9.27 35.66
C LYS A 29 18.98 10.63 36.41
N PHE A 30 17.94 11.46 36.21
CA PHE A 30 17.18 12.37 37.13
C PHE A 30 17.57 13.85 37.37
N GLY A 31 16.51 14.69 37.42
CA GLY A 31 16.39 16.06 37.98
C GLY A 31 16.40 17.17 36.91
N VAL A 32 15.31 17.85 36.51
CA VAL A 32 14.35 18.74 37.21
C VAL A 32 15.04 19.92 37.93
N ASP A 33 15.17 21.07 37.25
CA ASP A 33 14.55 22.37 37.61
C ASP A 33 15.22 23.57 36.91
N ALA A 34 14.44 24.66 36.83
CA ALA A 34 14.81 26.06 36.60
C ALA A 34 14.80 26.63 35.16
N LEU A 35 13.70 27.33 34.86
CA LEU A 35 13.60 28.46 33.91
C LEU A 35 14.52 29.62 34.32
N PRO A 36 14.88 30.49 33.35
CA PRO A 36 14.67 31.92 33.58
C PRO A 36 13.97 32.64 32.41
N SER A 37 13.05 33.52 32.80
CA SER A 37 12.30 34.48 32.02
C SER A 37 13.20 35.51 31.30
N LEU A 38 12.83 35.97 30.09
CA LEU A 38 13.14 37.33 29.63
C LEU A 38 12.27 37.78 28.42
N HIS A 39 11.50 38.82 28.71
CA HIS A 39 10.98 39.94 27.90
C HIS A 39 10.51 39.79 26.44
N LEU A 40 9.22 40.07 26.29
CA LEU A 40 8.53 40.60 25.10
C LEU A 40 8.84 42.09 24.86
N VAL A 41 9.07 42.47 23.59
CA VAL A 41 8.67 43.77 23.02
C VAL A 41 7.96 43.48 21.67
N PRO A 42 6.85 44.18 21.33
CA PRO A 42 5.87 43.69 20.35
C PRO A 42 5.96 44.38 18.98
N THR A 43 5.62 43.64 17.92
CA THR A 43 5.19 44.22 16.64
C THR A 43 3.86 43.64 16.18
N ARG A 44 2.87 44.53 16.04
CA ARG A 44 1.53 44.27 15.49
C ARG A 44 1.60 43.68 14.07
N ARG A 45 0.86 42.59 13.82
CA ARG A 45 0.04 42.42 12.62
C ARG A 45 -1.19 41.55 12.92
N TYR A 46 -2.32 42.06 12.46
CA TYR A 46 -3.70 41.64 12.70
C TYR A 46 -4.04 40.26 12.10
N GLY A 47 -5.02 39.57 12.70
CA GLY A 47 -6.07 38.89 11.94
C GLY A 47 -6.12 37.36 11.88
N GLY A 48 -5.10 36.61 12.30
CA GLY A 48 -5.06 35.14 12.13
C GLY A 48 -5.08 34.31 13.42
N ARG A 49 -4.68 34.89 14.57
CA ARG A 49 -4.48 34.14 15.83
C ARG A 49 -5.74 33.98 16.69
N SER A 50 -6.81 34.73 16.43
CA SER A 50 -8.03 34.71 17.25
C SER A 50 -8.93 33.49 16.98
N ALA A 51 -9.07 33.07 15.73
CA ALA A 51 -9.85 31.88 15.38
C ALA A 51 -9.15 30.58 15.83
N ALA A 52 -7.83 30.50 15.64
CA ALA A 52 -7.02 29.38 16.12
C ALA A 52 -7.00 29.28 17.66
N MET A 53 -6.93 30.39 18.39
CA MET A 53 -7.03 30.37 19.87
C MET A 53 -8.45 30.09 20.40
N ARG A 54 -9.50 30.39 19.64
CA ARG A 54 -10.89 29.99 20.01
C ARG A 54 -11.12 28.50 19.81
N GLN A 55 -10.60 27.92 18.71
CA GLN A 55 -10.58 26.47 18.48
C GLN A 55 -9.73 25.74 19.54
N LEU A 56 -8.59 26.31 19.94
CA LEU A 56 -7.74 25.76 21.01
C LEU A 56 -8.39 25.82 22.40
N ARG A 57 -9.28 26.79 22.67
CA ARG A 57 -10.01 26.88 23.94
C ARG A 57 -11.03 25.77 24.12
N VAL A 58 -11.69 25.32 23.05
CA VAL A 58 -12.60 24.16 23.09
C VAL A 58 -11.80 22.87 23.33
N VAL A 59 -10.62 22.74 22.74
CA VAL A 59 -9.70 21.61 22.98
C VAL A 59 -9.11 21.63 24.41
N LEU A 60 -8.85 22.82 24.98
CA LEU A 60 -8.36 22.98 26.35
C LEU A 60 -9.43 22.79 27.43
N LEU A 61 -10.69 23.18 27.17
CA LEU A 61 -11.82 22.94 28.08
C LEU A 61 -12.12 21.45 28.27
N VAL A 62 -11.85 20.63 27.24
CA VAL A 62 -11.93 19.15 27.33
C VAL A 62 -10.73 18.55 28.08
N GLY A 63 -9.61 19.27 28.18
CA GLY A 63 -8.35 18.78 28.75
C GLY A 63 -8.04 19.20 30.20
N SER A 64 -8.79 20.12 30.82
CA SER A 64 -8.41 20.70 32.13
C SER A 64 -9.15 20.19 33.37
N ALA A 65 -10.05 19.21 33.25
CA ALA A 65 -10.64 18.58 34.43
C ALA A 65 -9.77 17.38 34.88
N ILE A 66 -9.42 17.36 36.17
CA ILE A 66 -8.60 16.35 36.88
C ILE A 66 -7.09 16.67 36.90
N SER A 67 -6.77 17.75 37.59
CA SER A 67 -5.69 17.71 38.59
C SER A 67 -6.31 17.98 39.95
N ASN A 68 -6.99 16.97 40.52
CA ASN A 68 -7.05 16.77 41.97
C ASN A 68 -7.86 15.51 42.34
N PHE A 69 -7.26 14.73 43.23
CA PHE A 69 -7.74 13.53 43.91
C PHE A 69 -7.78 12.22 43.12
N GLY A 70 -6.71 11.43 43.32
CA GLY A 70 -6.74 9.99 43.11
C GLY A 70 -7.38 9.24 44.28
N VAL A 71 -7.82 8.02 44.00
CA VAL A 71 -7.37 6.74 44.59
C VAL A 71 -8.42 5.66 44.27
N GLY A 72 -7.97 4.59 43.60
CA GLY A 72 -8.38 3.20 43.83
C GLY A 72 -9.73 2.69 43.30
N ALA A 73 -9.70 1.83 42.27
CA ALA A 73 -10.05 0.40 42.37
C ALA A 73 -10.12 -0.29 40.98
N HIS A 74 -9.51 -1.47 40.88
CA HIS A 74 -9.78 -2.52 39.87
C HIS A 74 -11.29 -2.91 39.88
N ILE A 75 -11.95 -3.40 38.82
CA ILE A 75 -11.91 -4.78 38.26
C ILE A 75 -12.83 -4.87 37.00
N ASN A 76 -12.43 -5.70 36.03
CA ASN A 76 -13.12 -6.46 34.96
C ASN A 76 -14.06 -5.85 33.89
N ASP A 77 -13.58 -6.04 32.66
CA ASP A 77 -14.20 -6.62 31.46
C ASP A 77 -15.45 -7.51 31.67
N GLN A 78 -16.57 -7.18 30.99
CA GLN A 78 -17.29 -8.06 30.03
C GLN A 78 -18.69 -7.55 29.63
N SER A 79 -19.01 -7.80 28.36
CA SER A 79 -20.33 -8.01 27.75
C SER A 79 -21.06 -6.82 27.13
N SER A 80 -21.06 -6.88 25.80
CA SER A 80 -21.99 -6.33 24.83
C SER A 80 -23.45 -6.70 25.11
N THR A 81 -24.35 -5.72 25.04
CA THR A 81 -25.72 -5.93 24.54
C THR A 81 -26.22 -4.64 23.88
N SER A 82 -26.26 -4.66 22.54
CA SER A 82 -27.00 -3.69 21.74
C SER A 82 -28.48 -4.04 21.80
N THR A 83 -29.31 -3.16 22.37
CA THR A 83 -30.77 -3.32 22.34
C THR A 83 -31.36 -2.34 21.34
N ARG A 84 -31.73 -2.87 20.17
CA ARG A 84 -32.55 -2.22 19.13
C ARG A 84 -33.90 -1.80 19.71
N PHE A 85 -34.34 -0.58 19.43
CA PHE A 85 -35.76 -0.22 19.42
C PHE A 85 -36.09 0.44 18.08
N LEU A 86 -36.65 -0.35 17.18
CA LEU A 86 -37.39 0.11 16.00
C LEU A 86 -38.84 0.33 16.42
N GLN A 87 -39.35 1.53 16.21
CA GLN A 87 -40.77 1.78 15.90
C GLN A 87 -40.88 3.18 15.28
N ALA A 88 -41.00 3.23 13.96
CA ALA A 88 -41.46 4.41 13.23
C ALA A 88 -42.94 4.20 12.86
N PRO A 89 -43.83 5.18 13.04
CA PRO A 89 -45.09 5.20 12.32
C PRO A 89 -44.92 5.95 11.00
N GLU A 90 -45.45 5.35 9.93
CA GLU A 90 -45.72 5.97 8.64
C GLU A 90 -46.47 7.30 8.81
N LEU A 91 -46.02 8.34 8.10
CA LEU A 91 -46.85 9.52 7.84
C LEU A 91 -46.64 9.98 6.41
N ALA A 92 -47.79 10.12 5.76
CA ALA A 92 -48.02 10.25 4.33
C ALA A 92 -47.42 11.52 3.71
N ALA A 93 -47.30 11.43 2.39
CA ALA A 93 -46.81 12.44 1.46
C ALA A 93 -47.44 13.82 1.63
N HIS A 94 -46.61 14.86 1.54
CA HIS A 94 -46.96 16.10 0.85
C HIS A 94 -45.73 16.79 0.28
N ASP A 95 -46.00 17.54 -0.78
CA ASP A 95 -45.15 17.82 -1.93
C ASP A 95 -43.95 18.75 -1.70
N ALA A 96 -43.03 18.67 -2.66
CA ALA A 96 -41.88 19.53 -2.83
C ALA A 96 -42.25 21.01 -2.93
N ALA A 97 -41.50 21.87 -2.24
CA ALA A 97 -41.04 23.16 -2.79
C ALA A 97 -40.08 23.90 -1.85
N THR A 98 -38.97 24.34 -2.47
CA THR A 98 -38.24 25.60 -2.22
C THR A 98 -37.51 25.81 -0.89
N TYR A 99 -36.18 25.87 -1.05
CA TYR A 99 -35.27 26.71 -0.27
C TYR A 99 -35.94 28.02 0.16
N SER A 100 -36.03 28.22 1.47
CA SER A 100 -36.20 29.54 2.07
C SER A 100 -35.34 29.62 3.32
N ASN A 101 -34.27 30.41 3.22
CA ASN A 101 -33.55 30.95 4.36
C ASN A 101 -34.50 31.90 5.11
N GLY A 102 -35.18 31.38 6.13
CA GLY A 102 -35.99 32.17 7.05
C GLY A 102 -35.42 32.13 8.45
N TYR A 103 -34.58 33.12 8.78
CA TYR A 103 -34.30 33.47 10.17
C TYR A 103 -35.58 34.04 10.77
N GLU A 104 -36.43 33.18 11.35
CA GLU A 104 -37.50 33.63 12.23
C GLU A 104 -37.07 33.46 13.68
N ASP A 105 -37.04 34.60 14.36
CA ASP A 105 -36.79 34.82 15.78
C ASP A 105 -37.72 33.94 16.64
N ARG A 106 -37.14 33.05 17.48
CA ARG A 106 -37.89 31.98 18.17
C ARG A 106 -37.99 32.25 19.67
N GLY A 107 -39.15 32.74 20.09
CA GLY A 107 -39.48 32.86 21.51
C GLY A 107 -39.54 31.49 22.22
N VAL A 108 -38.73 31.33 23.26
CA VAL A 108 -38.75 30.18 24.18
C VAL A 108 -40.01 30.28 25.05
N THR A 109 -40.75 29.18 25.25
CA THR A 109 -41.89 29.19 26.18
C THR A 109 -41.37 29.28 27.62
N ASN A 110 -42.03 30.08 28.48
CA ASN A 110 -41.63 30.27 29.89
C ASN A 110 -41.49 28.94 30.66
N SER A 111 -42.23 27.90 30.28
CA SER A 111 -42.14 26.56 30.88
C SER A 111 -40.86 25.79 30.53
N GLY A 112 -40.31 25.98 29.32
CA GLY A 112 -39.04 25.37 28.92
C GLY A 112 -37.85 26.00 29.64
N VAL A 113 -37.83 27.33 29.73
CA VAL A 113 -36.80 28.10 30.45
C VAL A 113 -36.71 27.66 31.92
N GLU A 114 -37.86 27.51 32.59
CA GLU A 114 -37.88 27.19 34.01
C GLU A 114 -37.41 25.76 34.31
N MET A 115 -37.68 24.81 33.40
CA MET A 115 -37.14 23.45 33.53
C MET A 115 -35.63 23.38 33.23
N LEU A 116 -35.12 24.16 32.27
CA LEU A 116 -33.68 24.29 32.05
C LEU A 116 -33.01 24.88 33.31
N LYS A 117 -33.65 25.89 33.93
CA LYS A 117 -33.21 26.48 35.19
C LYS A 117 -33.16 25.44 36.31
N ILE A 118 -34.19 24.62 36.49
CA ILE A 118 -34.23 23.54 37.47
C ILE A 118 -33.13 22.49 37.24
N ALA A 119 -32.92 22.07 35.98
CA ALA A 119 -31.91 21.07 35.65
C ALA A 119 -30.48 21.59 35.85
N LEU A 120 -30.25 22.89 35.66
CA LEU A 120 -28.94 23.51 35.81
C LEU A 120 -28.64 23.97 37.25
N LYS A 121 -29.64 24.04 38.15
CA LYS A 121 -29.45 24.45 39.56
C LYS A 121 -28.46 23.57 40.33
N SER A 122 -28.27 22.32 39.92
CA SER A 122 -27.30 21.40 40.53
C SER A 122 -25.88 21.54 39.97
N ILE A 123 -25.69 22.33 38.90
CA ILE A 123 -24.46 22.38 38.10
C ILE A 123 -23.88 23.79 38.10
N VAL A 124 -24.75 24.80 38.02
CA VAL A 124 -24.38 26.22 37.91
C VAL A 124 -25.00 26.99 39.08
N PRO A 125 -24.24 27.84 39.79
CA PRO A 125 -24.77 28.65 40.88
C PRO A 125 -25.98 29.47 40.45
N GLU A 126 -26.99 29.58 41.31
CA GLU A 126 -28.27 30.21 40.98
C GLU A 126 -28.12 31.69 40.55
N SER A 127 -27.11 32.38 41.06
CA SER A 127 -26.74 33.74 40.64
C SER A 127 -26.24 33.83 39.20
N GLN A 128 -25.54 32.80 38.71
CA GLN A 128 -25.10 32.71 37.32
C GLN A 128 -26.26 32.33 36.42
N LEU A 129 -27.17 31.46 36.87
CA LEU A 129 -28.39 31.10 36.13
C LEU A 129 -29.30 32.32 35.89
N GLU A 130 -29.49 33.18 36.89
CA GLU A 130 -30.29 34.40 36.71
C GLU A 130 -29.66 35.37 35.71
N ILE A 131 -28.33 35.47 35.67
CA ILE A 131 -27.62 36.27 34.67
C ILE A 131 -27.76 35.64 33.27
N LEU A 132 -27.62 34.32 33.18
CA LEU A 132 -27.72 33.51 31.96
C LEU A 132 -29.08 33.70 31.28
N PHE A 133 -30.18 33.54 32.02
CA PHE A 133 -31.54 33.63 31.49
C PHE A 133 -32.02 35.07 31.29
N LYS A 134 -31.39 36.07 31.91
CA LYS A 134 -31.64 37.48 31.60
C LYS A 134 -31.02 37.94 30.28
N HIS A 135 -29.95 37.28 29.82
CA HIS A 135 -29.16 37.74 28.67
C HIS A 135 -29.21 36.79 27.46
N ALA A 136 -29.68 35.55 27.61
CA ALA A 136 -29.80 34.60 26.50
C ALA A 136 -31.11 34.83 25.72
N ALA A 137 -31.00 35.21 24.45
CA ALA A 137 -32.14 35.43 23.55
C ALA A 137 -32.63 34.13 22.88
N SER A 138 -31.80 33.09 22.87
CA SER A 138 -32.09 31.82 22.20
C SER A 138 -31.46 30.61 22.91
N ALA A 139 -31.91 29.41 22.54
CA ALA A 139 -31.27 28.15 22.93
C ALA A 139 -29.77 28.12 22.55
N ASP A 140 -29.37 28.79 21.46
CA ASP A 140 -27.98 28.91 21.02
C ASP A 140 -27.16 29.81 21.95
N ASP A 141 -27.75 30.88 22.50
CA ASP A 141 -27.07 31.74 23.48
C ASP A 141 -26.85 31.03 24.81
N VAL A 142 -27.84 30.26 25.26
CA VAL A 142 -27.69 29.41 26.44
C VAL A 142 -26.58 28.38 26.22
N PHE A 143 -26.55 27.72 25.05
CA PHE A 143 -25.51 26.77 24.69
C PHE A 143 -24.10 27.39 24.69
N LYS A 144 -23.93 28.61 24.15
CA LYS A 144 -22.66 29.36 24.15
C LYS A 144 -22.14 29.68 25.54
N ILE A 145 -23.04 30.04 26.47
CA ILE A 145 -22.64 30.41 27.83
C ILE A 145 -22.35 29.17 28.68
N LEU A 146 -23.11 28.09 28.47
CA LEU A 146 -22.95 26.83 29.19
C LEU A 146 -21.63 26.10 28.83
N LEU A 147 -21.09 26.30 27.62
CA LEU A 147 -19.80 25.72 27.20
C LEU A 147 -18.57 26.29 27.94
N ALA A 148 -18.74 27.31 28.78
CA ALA A 148 -17.64 28.04 29.42
C ALA A 148 -17.16 27.43 30.76
N ASP A 149 -17.91 26.50 31.36
CA ASP A 149 -17.58 25.87 32.65
C ASP A 149 -17.25 24.37 32.50
N ASN A 150 -16.28 23.89 33.28
CA ASN A 150 -15.67 22.54 33.26
C ASN A 150 -16.63 21.38 33.66
N ALA A 151 -17.90 21.40 33.28
CA ALA A 151 -18.94 20.43 33.67
C ALA A 151 -19.63 19.78 32.45
N ALA A 152 -18.88 19.45 31.40
CA ALA A 152 -19.42 19.04 30.09
C ALA A 152 -20.42 17.86 30.16
N ASP A 153 -20.20 16.87 31.02
CA ASP A 153 -21.05 15.67 31.12
C ASP A 153 -22.42 15.99 31.73
N ASP A 154 -22.45 16.74 32.83
CA ASP A 154 -23.68 17.14 33.49
C ASP A 154 -24.48 18.15 32.65
N LEU A 155 -23.77 19.02 31.95
CA LEU A 155 -24.32 20.02 31.05
C LEU A 155 -24.97 19.38 29.81
N LEU A 156 -24.33 18.37 29.23
CA LEU A 156 -24.86 17.58 28.13
C LEU A 156 -26.13 16.84 28.54
N ASN A 157 -26.14 16.23 29.74
CA ASN A 157 -27.30 15.54 30.27
C ASN A 157 -28.46 16.50 30.58
N ALA A 158 -28.18 17.68 31.14
CA ALA A 158 -29.17 18.73 31.35
C ALA A 158 -29.79 19.20 30.02
N TRP A 159 -28.95 19.39 28.99
CA TRP A 159 -29.41 19.76 27.66
C TRP A 159 -30.26 18.67 27.00
N LEU A 160 -29.85 17.40 27.09
CA LEU A 160 -30.62 16.27 26.56
C LEU A 160 -32.00 16.15 27.24
N ASN A 161 -32.07 16.36 28.56
CA ASN A 161 -33.33 16.39 29.30
C ASN A 161 -34.24 17.54 28.87
N TYR A 162 -33.68 18.74 28.72
CA TYR A 162 -34.42 19.91 28.22
C TYR A 162 -34.99 19.68 26.82
N MET A 163 -34.18 19.16 25.91
CA MET A 163 -34.60 18.87 24.53
C MET A 163 -35.69 17.80 24.50
N LYS A 164 -35.60 16.77 25.36
CA LYS A 164 -36.65 15.75 25.52
C LYS A 164 -37.99 16.37 25.94
N HIS A 165 -37.97 17.34 26.85
CA HIS A 165 -39.18 18.04 27.30
C HIS A 165 -39.75 18.99 26.25
N ILE A 166 -38.92 19.80 25.58
CA ILE A 166 -39.38 20.70 24.52
C ILE A 166 -39.99 19.92 23.34
N ASN A 167 -39.37 18.81 22.95
CA ASN A 167 -39.88 17.97 21.86
C ASN A 167 -41.18 17.23 22.22
N HIS A 168 -41.46 17.04 23.51
CA HIS A 168 -42.72 16.49 23.99
C HIS A 168 -43.82 17.57 24.05
N ALA A 169 -43.45 18.82 24.35
CA ALA A 169 -44.37 19.95 24.42
C ALA A 169 -44.68 20.58 23.05
N ASN A 170 -43.79 20.43 22.07
CA ASN A 170 -43.89 21.06 20.75
C ASN A 170 -43.85 20.01 19.64
N THR A 171 -45.01 19.41 19.35
CA THR A 171 -45.15 18.23 18.47
C THR A 171 -44.87 18.53 17.00
N LEU A 172 -44.88 19.80 16.58
CA LEU A 172 -44.73 20.22 15.17
C LEU A 172 -43.29 20.58 14.77
N LYS A 173 -42.38 20.86 15.71
CA LYS A 173 -40.99 21.30 15.43
C LYS A 173 -39.99 20.73 16.45
N LYS A 174 -39.76 19.41 16.39
CA LYS A 174 -38.75 18.76 17.23
C LYS A 174 -37.35 19.17 16.76
N THR A 175 -36.50 19.65 17.67
CA THR A 175 -35.07 19.89 17.41
C THR A 175 -34.25 18.85 18.19
N SER A 176 -33.02 18.56 17.78
CA SER A 176 -32.11 17.65 18.49
C SER A 176 -30.83 18.39 18.88
N LEU A 177 -30.11 17.90 19.89
CA LEU A 177 -28.82 18.48 20.26
C LEU A 177 -27.91 18.55 19.03
N ILE A 178 -27.88 17.48 18.24
CA ILE A 178 -27.05 17.40 17.05
C ILE A 178 -27.48 18.38 15.94
N ALA A 179 -28.78 18.69 15.81
CA ALA A 179 -29.26 19.72 14.88
C ALA A 179 -28.78 21.12 15.30
N THR A 180 -28.78 21.42 16.61
CA THR A 180 -28.23 22.68 17.12
C THR A 180 -26.72 22.77 16.90
N LEU A 181 -26.00 21.68 17.19
CA LEU A 181 -24.54 21.64 17.04
C LEU A 181 -24.10 21.76 15.58
N THR A 182 -24.76 21.07 14.66
CA THR A 182 -24.48 21.15 13.22
C THR A 182 -24.82 22.52 12.64
N ALA A 183 -25.89 23.17 13.11
CA ALA A 183 -26.21 24.55 12.72
C ALA A 183 -25.13 25.56 13.14
N HIS A 184 -24.48 25.33 14.29
CA HIS A 184 -23.46 26.24 14.82
C HIS A 184 -22.05 25.96 14.25
N TYR A 185 -21.66 24.68 14.17
CA TYR A 185 -20.30 24.27 13.79
C TYR A 185 -20.16 23.81 12.34
N GLY A 186 -21.27 23.61 11.62
CA GLY A 186 -21.30 22.87 10.36
C GLY A 186 -21.12 21.36 10.58
N ASP A 187 -21.58 20.56 9.62
CA ASP A 187 -21.42 19.09 9.67
C ASP A 187 -19.96 18.65 9.63
N ASP A 188 -19.13 19.26 8.76
CA ASP A 188 -17.70 18.98 8.68
C ASP A 188 -16.96 19.39 9.96
N GLY A 189 -17.33 20.52 10.55
CA GLY A 189 -16.83 20.99 11.83
C GLY A 189 -17.21 20.06 12.98
N MET A 190 -18.46 19.58 12.98
CA MET A 190 -18.94 18.65 13.99
C MET A 190 -18.21 17.31 13.94
N VAL A 191 -17.97 16.75 12.74
CA VAL A 191 -17.19 15.52 12.59
C VAL A 191 -15.76 15.69 13.12
N LYS A 192 -15.10 16.82 12.84
CA LYS A 192 -13.75 17.09 13.39
C LYS A 192 -13.74 17.11 14.91
N ILE A 193 -14.73 17.75 15.52
CA ILE A 193 -14.89 17.82 16.98
C ILE A 193 -15.09 16.42 17.55
N ILE A 194 -15.98 15.62 16.96
CA ILE A 194 -16.25 14.24 17.35
C ILE A 194 -14.98 13.38 17.26
N GLU A 195 -14.28 13.43 16.13
CA GLU A 195 -13.08 12.61 15.90
C GLU A 195 -11.95 13.00 16.85
N ALA A 196 -11.77 14.29 17.15
CA ALA A 196 -10.81 14.74 18.18
C ALA A 196 -11.21 14.24 19.58
N ALA A 197 -12.50 14.37 19.95
CA ALA A 197 -13.00 13.95 21.25
C ALA A 197 -12.95 12.42 21.45
N LYS A 198 -12.99 11.62 20.38
CA LYS A 198 -12.79 10.15 20.43
C LYS A 198 -11.39 9.75 20.85
N GLN A 199 -10.38 10.59 20.58
CA GLN A 199 -8.99 10.31 20.95
C GLN A 199 -8.71 10.56 22.43
N VAL A 200 -9.60 11.25 23.13
CA VAL A 200 -9.47 11.54 24.57
C VAL A 200 -10.35 10.56 25.35
N PRO A 201 -9.76 9.71 26.23
CA PRO A 201 -10.51 8.65 26.91
C PRO A 201 -11.75 9.14 27.69
N SER A 202 -11.68 10.31 28.33
CA SER A 202 -12.79 10.88 29.11
C SER A 202 -13.98 11.29 28.24
N THR A 203 -13.75 11.75 27.01
CA THR A 203 -14.83 12.18 26.10
C THR A 203 -15.22 11.16 25.05
N ALA A 204 -14.51 10.03 24.97
CA ALA A 204 -14.71 9.04 23.91
C ALA A 204 -16.14 8.46 23.89
N THR A 205 -16.75 8.23 25.05
CA THR A 205 -18.11 7.71 25.16
C THR A 205 -19.15 8.70 24.61
N ILE A 206 -19.02 9.98 24.98
CA ILE A 206 -19.90 11.05 24.50
C ILE A 206 -19.72 11.28 23.00
N ALA A 207 -18.47 11.30 22.54
CA ALA A 207 -18.18 11.50 21.13
C ALA A 207 -18.76 10.37 20.26
N LYS A 208 -18.70 9.11 20.70
CA LYS A 208 -19.36 7.98 20.02
C LYS A 208 -20.88 8.12 19.98
N ARG A 209 -21.48 8.63 21.05
CA ARG A 209 -22.92 8.91 21.09
C ARG A 209 -23.30 10.03 20.11
N LEU A 210 -22.56 11.14 20.12
CA LEU A 210 -22.77 12.25 19.19
C LEU A 210 -22.57 11.83 17.73
N GLU A 211 -21.61 10.96 17.46
CA GLU A 211 -21.40 10.34 16.15
C GLU A 211 -22.63 9.56 15.68
N SER A 212 -23.23 8.74 16.56
CA SER A 212 -24.45 8.00 16.25
C SER A 212 -25.65 8.94 16.05
N GLU A 213 -25.79 9.97 16.89
CA GLU A 213 -26.84 10.98 16.74
C GLU A 213 -26.70 11.75 15.43
N LEU A 214 -25.47 12.04 14.98
CA LEU A 214 -25.21 12.73 13.72
C LEU A 214 -25.61 11.90 12.51
N THR A 215 -25.24 10.61 12.48
CA THR A 215 -25.70 9.71 11.41
C THR A 215 -27.22 9.60 11.38
N GLN A 216 -27.86 9.39 12.55
CA GLN A 216 -29.33 9.31 12.63
C GLN A 216 -30.00 10.61 12.21
N PHE A 217 -29.40 11.75 12.50
CA PHE A 217 -29.88 13.04 12.04
C PHE A 217 -29.86 13.13 10.52
N TRP A 218 -28.73 12.81 9.86
CA TRP A 218 -28.65 12.79 8.40
C TRP A 218 -29.65 11.84 7.75
N LEU A 219 -29.82 10.63 8.31
CA LEU A 219 -30.81 9.65 7.85
C LEU A 219 -32.24 10.17 8.03
N GLY A 220 -32.56 10.78 9.18
CA GLY A 220 -33.87 11.35 9.48
C GLY A 220 -34.22 12.55 8.60
N GLN A 221 -33.23 13.33 8.17
CA GLN A 221 -33.39 14.39 7.17
C GLN A 221 -33.51 13.85 5.73
N LYS A 222 -33.39 12.54 5.53
CA LYS A 222 -33.40 11.87 4.22
C LYS A 222 -32.32 12.41 3.27
N TYR A 223 -31.17 12.79 3.81
CA TYR A 223 -30.02 13.14 2.97
C TYR A 223 -29.58 11.93 2.15
N SER A 224 -29.07 12.19 0.95
CA SER A 224 -28.42 11.18 0.13
C SER A 224 -26.95 11.03 0.52
N VAL A 225 -26.31 9.97 0.03
CA VAL A 225 -24.85 9.79 0.15
C VAL A 225 -24.07 10.97 -0.43
N ASP A 226 -24.57 11.55 -1.53
CA ASP A 226 -23.99 12.74 -2.16
C ASP A 226 -24.16 14.00 -1.29
N ASP A 227 -25.33 14.19 -0.69
CA ASP A 227 -25.57 15.33 0.21
C ASP A 227 -24.62 15.30 1.40
N VAL A 228 -24.45 14.15 2.06
CA VAL A 228 -23.52 14.04 3.20
C VAL A 228 -22.07 14.21 2.75
N PHE A 229 -21.69 13.70 1.57
CA PHE A 229 -20.36 13.93 1.01
C PHE A 229 -20.05 15.43 0.83
N LYS A 230 -21.05 16.20 0.38
CA LYS A 230 -20.98 17.66 0.19
C LYS A 230 -21.01 18.43 1.51
N LEU A 231 -21.87 18.05 2.45
CA LEU A 231 -21.94 18.64 3.80
C LEU A 231 -20.60 18.51 4.54
N LEU A 232 -19.91 17.39 4.33
CA LEU A 232 -18.57 17.14 4.86
C LEU A 232 -17.45 17.78 4.03
N ASN A 233 -17.79 18.53 2.98
CA ASN A 233 -16.88 19.24 2.09
C ASN A 233 -15.81 18.31 1.46
N LEU A 234 -16.16 17.03 1.25
CA LEU A 234 -15.24 16.03 0.73
C LEU A 234 -15.05 16.15 -0.80
N GLU A 235 -16.02 16.72 -1.51
CA GLU A 235 -15.93 17.02 -2.96
C GLU A 235 -14.77 17.99 -3.28
N ARG A 236 -14.35 18.81 -2.31
CA ARG A 236 -13.24 19.77 -2.45
C ARG A 236 -11.92 19.25 -1.89
N ALA A 237 -11.89 18.00 -1.41
CA ALA A 237 -10.69 17.44 -0.79
C ALA A 237 -9.59 17.09 -1.81
N GLY A 238 -9.94 16.88 -3.08
CA GLY A 238 -8.98 16.50 -4.12
C GLY A 238 -8.17 15.26 -3.71
N ASP A 239 -6.85 15.30 -3.92
CA ASP A 239 -5.96 14.19 -3.56
C ASP A 239 -5.82 13.95 -2.03
N GLN A 240 -6.36 14.85 -1.20
CA GLN A 240 -6.33 14.76 0.26
C GLN A 240 -7.55 14.04 0.87
N LEU A 241 -8.45 13.46 0.05
CA LEU A 241 -9.68 12.80 0.54
C LEU A 241 -9.42 11.83 1.70
N PHE A 242 -8.47 10.91 1.55
CA PHE A 242 -8.18 9.89 2.57
C PHE A 242 -7.29 10.38 3.73
N VAL A 243 -6.97 11.67 3.76
CA VAL A 243 -6.29 12.34 4.88
C VAL A 243 -7.32 13.01 5.80
N LYS A 244 -8.53 13.28 5.28
CA LYS A 244 -9.62 13.93 6.01
C LYS A 244 -10.29 12.97 6.98
N PRO A 245 -10.35 13.24 8.30
CA PRO A 245 -11.14 12.40 9.23
C PRO A 245 -12.61 12.29 8.83
N GLU A 246 -13.13 13.29 8.11
CA GLU A 246 -14.50 13.33 7.60
C GLU A 246 -14.83 12.16 6.66
N VAL A 247 -13.83 11.58 5.97
CA VAL A 247 -14.05 10.40 5.11
C VAL A 247 -14.50 9.18 5.91
N VAL A 248 -14.07 9.06 7.18
CA VAL A 248 -14.44 7.94 8.05
C VAL A 248 -15.92 8.04 8.44
N ALA A 249 -16.37 9.25 8.80
CA ALA A 249 -17.78 9.50 9.10
C ALA A 249 -18.67 9.29 7.87
N TRP A 250 -18.22 9.75 6.70
CA TRP A 250 -18.94 9.53 5.44
C TRP A 250 -19.08 8.05 5.10
N VAL A 251 -17.99 7.25 5.20
CA VAL A 251 -18.07 5.80 4.93
C VAL A 251 -19.04 5.11 5.88
N ARG A 252 -19.05 5.47 7.17
CA ARG A 252 -20.02 4.91 8.12
C ARG A 252 -21.45 5.27 7.73
N TYR A 253 -21.68 6.52 7.33
CA TYR A 253 -22.99 6.94 6.86
C TYR A 253 -23.44 6.14 5.63
N VAL A 254 -22.54 5.86 4.68
CA VAL A 254 -22.84 4.98 3.53
C VAL A 254 -23.25 3.59 3.98
N ASP A 255 -22.62 3.04 5.01
CA ASP A 255 -22.99 1.73 5.58
C ASP A 255 -24.41 1.76 6.15
N ASP A 256 -24.71 2.71 7.03
CA ASP A 256 -26.03 2.84 7.63
C ASP A 256 -27.12 3.14 6.58
N PHE A 257 -26.78 3.93 5.54
CA PHE A 257 -27.66 4.19 4.40
C PHE A 257 -27.94 2.92 3.60
N ASN A 258 -26.92 2.12 3.30
CA ASN A 258 -27.05 0.88 2.52
C ASN A 258 -27.79 -0.23 3.28
N GLU A 259 -27.66 -0.29 4.60
CA GLU A 259 -28.44 -1.21 5.44
C GLU A 259 -29.94 -0.89 5.40
N LEU A 260 -30.29 0.40 5.34
CA LEU A 260 -31.68 0.85 5.24
C LEU A 260 -32.23 0.81 3.80
N ASN A 261 -31.35 0.72 2.80
CA ASN A 261 -31.73 0.69 1.38
C ASN A 261 -31.11 -0.52 0.64
N PRO A 262 -31.52 -1.78 0.94
CA PRO A 262 -30.89 -2.97 0.37
C PRO A 262 -30.93 -3.07 -1.17
N ASP A 263 -32.00 -2.56 -1.80
CA ASP A 263 -32.18 -2.59 -3.26
C ASP A 263 -31.48 -1.42 -3.98
N GLY A 264 -31.01 -0.42 -3.23
CA GLY A 264 -30.44 0.83 -3.73
C GLY A 264 -29.05 1.12 -3.18
N GLN A 265 -28.26 0.08 -2.88
CA GLN A 265 -26.96 0.23 -2.25
C GLN A 265 -25.98 1.04 -3.11
N VAL A 266 -25.27 1.95 -2.45
CA VAL A 266 -24.21 2.77 -3.03
C VAL A 266 -22.86 2.10 -2.82
N SER A 267 -22.16 1.79 -3.91
CA SER A 267 -20.76 1.38 -3.88
C SER A 267 -19.86 2.58 -3.64
N LEU A 268 -18.91 2.46 -2.69
CA LEU A 268 -17.91 3.49 -2.43
C LEU A 268 -17.03 3.72 -3.66
N PHE A 269 -16.60 2.65 -4.33
CA PHE A 269 -15.78 2.76 -5.54
C PHE A 269 -16.54 3.48 -6.66
N SER A 270 -17.74 3.02 -7.01
CA SER A 270 -18.56 3.63 -8.07
C SER A 270 -18.94 5.07 -7.76
N PHE A 271 -19.17 5.41 -6.49
CA PHE A 271 -19.41 6.79 -6.09
C PHE A 271 -18.16 7.65 -6.31
N LEU A 272 -17.00 7.22 -5.82
CA LEU A 272 -15.77 7.99 -5.92
C LEU A 272 -15.27 8.16 -7.36
N THR A 273 -15.49 7.20 -8.26
CA THR A 273 -15.11 7.35 -9.68
C THR A 273 -15.83 8.50 -10.37
N THR A 274 -17.00 8.94 -9.88
CA THR A 274 -17.69 10.14 -10.40
C THR A 274 -16.94 11.45 -10.10
N PHE A 275 -16.15 11.48 -9.03
CA PHE A 275 -15.34 12.64 -8.62
C PHE A 275 -13.88 12.52 -9.09
N TYR A 276 -13.39 11.29 -9.30
CA TYR A 276 -12.04 10.99 -9.77
C TYR A 276 -12.10 10.25 -11.12
N PRO A 277 -12.43 10.95 -12.22
CA PRO A 277 -12.63 10.30 -13.54
C PRO A 277 -11.34 9.70 -14.09
N LYS A 278 -10.18 10.18 -13.63
CA LYS A 278 -8.88 9.56 -13.91
C LYS A 278 -8.62 8.46 -12.89
N GLU A 279 -8.90 7.23 -13.26
CA GLU A 279 -8.76 6.06 -12.39
C GLU A 279 -7.37 5.94 -11.76
N GLU A 280 -6.30 6.26 -12.51
CA GLU A 280 -4.91 6.28 -12.02
C GLU A 280 -4.73 7.13 -10.74
N MET A 281 -5.49 8.23 -10.63
CA MET A 281 -5.48 9.10 -9.46
C MET A 281 -6.11 8.39 -8.27
N LEU A 282 -7.32 7.84 -8.43
CA LEU A 282 -8.01 7.13 -7.36
C LEU A 282 -7.22 5.90 -6.88
N VAL A 283 -6.63 5.13 -7.81
CA VAL A 283 -5.74 4.00 -7.49
C VAL A 283 -4.55 4.46 -6.65
N SER A 284 -3.88 5.54 -7.04
CA SER A 284 -2.72 6.08 -6.31
C SER A 284 -3.11 6.55 -4.90
N MET A 285 -4.27 7.20 -4.77
CA MET A 285 -4.82 7.63 -3.49
C MET A 285 -5.14 6.44 -2.58
N LEU A 286 -5.72 5.36 -3.10
CA LEU A 286 -6.01 4.13 -2.34
C LEU A 286 -4.74 3.40 -1.89
N ILE A 287 -3.71 3.34 -2.75
CA ILE A 287 -2.40 2.77 -2.38
C ILE A 287 -1.77 3.57 -1.23
N ALA A 288 -1.89 4.90 -1.25
CA ALA A 288 -1.41 5.76 -0.18
C ALA A 288 -2.24 5.58 1.11
N ALA A 289 -3.57 5.57 0.99
CA ALA A 289 -4.50 5.40 2.11
C ALA A 289 -4.29 4.07 2.85
N LYS A 290 -3.95 3.00 2.14
CA LYS A 290 -3.64 1.69 2.73
C LYS A 290 -2.43 1.71 3.69
N LYS A 291 -1.55 2.71 3.61
CA LYS A 291 -0.40 2.87 4.51
C LYS A 291 -0.77 3.56 5.83
N SER A 292 -1.98 4.11 5.93
CA SER A 292 -2.47 4.80 7.13
C SER A 292 -3.35 3.85 7.96
N PRO A 293 -3.08 3.65 9.25
CA PRO A 293 -3.93 2.79 10.11
C PRO A 293 -5.39 3.24 10.17
N ILE A 294 -5.67 4.53 9.97
CA ILE A 294 -7.02 5.11 10.04
C ILE A 294 -7.83 4.75 8.78
N THR A 295 -7.19 4.78 7.61
CA THR A 295 -7.87 4.60 6.32
C THR A 295 -7.55 3.28 5.63
N GLU A 296 -6.75 2.40 6.25
CA GLU A 296 -6.41 1.09 5.71
C GLU A 296 -7.65 0.26 5.38
N ASN A 297 -8.58 0.11 6.32
CA ASN A 297 -9.79 -0.70 6.11
C ASN A 297 -10.70 -0.13 5.02
N ILE A 298 -10.81 1.21 4.96
CA ILE A 298 -11.58 1.90 3.92
C ILE A 298 -10.94 1.67 2.56
N ALA A 299 -9.62 1.86 2.46
CA ALA A 299 -8.87 1.65 1.23
C ALA A 299 -8.96 0.20 0.74
N VAL A 300 -8.82 -0.78 1.64
CA VAL A 300 -8.95 -2.21 1.34
C VAL A 300 -10.35 -2.54 0.83
N ARG A 301 -11.40 -2.00 1.45
CA ARG A 301 -12.78 -2.18 0.99
C ARG A 301 -12.97 -1.62 -0.42
N ILE A 302 -12.57 -0.37 -0.66
CA ILE A 302 -12.72 0.27 -1.97
C ILE A 302 -11.90 -0.47 -3.03
N GLN A 303 -10.68 -0.93 -2.71
CA GLN A 303 -9.87 -1.77 -3.61
C GLN A 303 -10.55 -3.13 -3.91
N GLY A 304 -11.28 -3.69 -2.94
CA GLY A 304 -12.09 -4.89 -3.14
C GLY A 304 -13.25 -4.67 -4.11
N GLU A 305 -13.97 -3.56 -3.97
CA GLU A 305 -15.01 -3.15 -4.93
C GLU A 305 -14.41 -2.89 -6.32
N GLN A 306 -13.31 -2.14 -6.40
CA GLN A 306 -12.54 -1.89 -7.62
C GLN A 306 -12.13 -3.19 -8.33
N THR A 307 -11.60 -4.16 -7.58
CA THR A 307 -11.18 -5.45 -8.13
C THR A 307 -12.36 -6.21 -8.74
N LYS A 308 -13.53 -6.20 -8.08
CA LYS A 308 -14.75 -6.82 -8.62
C LYS A 308 -15.18 -6.15 -9.92
N THR A 309 -15.15 -4.82 -9.98
CA THR A 309 -15.46 -4.07 -11.20
C THR A 309 -14.47 -4.42 -12.32
N TRP A 310 -13.17 -4.43 -12.06
CA TRP A 310 -12.15 -4.83 -13.04
C TRP A 310 -12.37 -6.23 -13.61
N LEU A 311 -12.72 -7.20 -12.76
CA LEU A 311 -13.02 -8.56 -13.20
C LEU A 311 -14.29 -8.62 -14.05
N ALA A 312 -15.35 -7.90 -13.66
CA ALA A 312 -16.60 -7.83 -14.41
C ALA A 312 -16.41 -7.20 -15.81
N ASP A 313 -15.62 -6.13 -15.87
CA ASP A 313 -15.28 -5.40 -17.10
C ASP A 313 -14.19 -6.12 -17.92
N LYS A 314 -13.69 -7.27 -17.44
CA LYS A 314 -12.59 -8.02 -18.04
C LYS A 314 -11.36 -7.15 -18.33
N LYS A 315 -11.02 -6.26 -17.41
CA LYS A 315 -9.86 -5.39 -17.54
C LYS A 315 -8.58 -6.23 -17.55
N SER A 316 -7.75 -6.09 -18.59
CA SER A 316 -6.65 -7.02 -18.78
C SER A 316 -5.60 -6.90 -17.66
N PRO A 317 -4.98 -8.02 -17.22
CA PRO A 317 -3.88 -7.95 -16.26
C PRO A 317 -2.72 -7.08 -16.72
N ALA A 318 -2.49 -6.91 -18.04
CA ALA A 318 -1.47 -6.01 -18.55
C ALA A 318 -1.79 -4.53 -18.30
N ASP A 319 -3.07 -4.14 -18.42
CA ASP A 319 -3.52 -2.78 -18.11
C ASP A 319 -3.42 -2.51 -16.62
N ILE A 320 -3.84 -3.46 -15.77
CA ILE A 320 -3.70 -3.34 -14.32
C ILE A 320 -2.22 -3.25 -13.91
N PHE A 321 -1.32 -3.99 -14.56
CA PHE A 321 0.12 -3.89 -14.29
C PHE A 321 0.65 -2.47 -14.50
N THR A 322 0.18 -1.82 -15.57
CA THR A 322 0.55 -0.44 -15.93
C THR A 322 -0.10 0.57 -15.00
N LEU A 323 -1.40 0.40 -14.71
CA LEU A 323 -2.18 1.24 -13.81
C LEU A 323 -1.60 1.29 -12.39
N LEU A 324 -1.11 0.15 -11.90
CA LEU A 324 -0.44 0.01 -10.61
C LEU A 324 1.03 0.45 -10.62
N LYS A 325 1.54 0.92 -11.77
CA LYS A 325 2.94 1.36 -11.97
C LYS A 325 3.98 0.33 -11.51
N LEU A 326 3.68 -0.96 -11.65
CA LEU A 326 4.52 -2.03 -11.11
C LEU A 326 5.92 -2.06 -11.72
N LYS A 327 6.12 -1.54 -12.93
CA LYS A 327 7.46 -1.40 -13.53
C LYS A 327 8.39 -0.49 -12.70
N GLU A 328 7.83 0.49 -12.00
CA GLU A 328 8.57 1.51 -11.23
C GLU A 328 8.94 1.01 -9.83
N GLU A 329 8.42 -0.15 -9.40
CA GLU A 329 8.77 -0.77 -8.12
C GLU A 329 10.23 -1.24 -8.12
N GLY A 330 11.01 -0.77 -7.14
CA GLY A 330 12.42 -1.15 -7.03
C GLY A 330 12.64 -2.65 -6.79
N ALA A 331 11.92 -3.21 -5.82
CA ALA A 331 11.98 -4.64 -5.47
C ALA A 331 10.67 -5.36 -5.86
N LEU A 332 10.36 -5.36 -7.17
CA LEU A 332 9.09 -5.86 -7.71
C LEU A 332 8.62 -7.20 -7.11
N LEU A 333 9.47 -8.22 -7.08
CA LEU A 333 9.09 -9.56 -6.62
C LEU A 333 8.87 -9.65 -5.10
N SER A 334 9.34 -8.66 -4.35
CA SER A 334 9.06 -8.51 -2.91
C SER A 334 7.83 -7.62 -2.65
N SER A 335 7.33 -6.91 -3.66
CA SER A 335 6.23 -5.96 -3.54
C SER A 335 4.90 -6.69 -3.21
N PRO A 336 4.21 -6.32 -2.13
CA PRO A 336 2.86 -6.80 -1.85
C PRO A 336 1.88 -6.45 -2.98
N LEU A 337 2.07 -5.30 -3.64
CA LEU A 337 1.23 -4.86 -4.75
C LEU A 337 1.38 -5.79 -5.97
N PHE A 338 2.60 -6.24 -6.25
CA PHE A 338 2.85 -7.24 -7.29
C PHE A 338 2.21 -8.60 -6.96
N LYS A 339 2.21 -9.02 -5.69
CA LYS A 339 1.52 -10.24 -5.25
C LYS A 339 0.00 -10.13 -5.45
N SER A 340 -0.58 -8.96 -5.14
CA SER A 340 -1.99 -8.68 -5.41
C SER A 340 -2.30 -8.72 -6.91
N TRP A 341 -1.43 -8.17 -7.75
CA TRP A 341 -1.57 -8.24 -9.21
C TRP A 341 -1.50 -9.67 -9.76
N LEU A 342 -0.64 -10.53 -9.21
CA LEU A 342 -0.62 -11.95 -9.59
C LEU A 342 -1.91 -12.65 -9.21
N LYS A 343 -2.44 -12.40 -8.01
CA LYS A 343 -3.73 -12.93 -7.57
C LYS A 343 -4.86 -12.46 -8.49
N TYR A 344 -4.88 -11.18 -8.85
CA TYR A 344 -5.82 -10.65 -9.84
C TYR A 344 -5.71 -11.38 -11.19
N THR A 345 -4.48 -11.64 -11.66
CA THR A 345 -4.24 -12.37 -12.91
C THR A 345 -4.79 -13.80 -12.84
N ASP A 346 -4.66 -14.46 -11.69
CA ASP A 346 -5.20 -15.80 -11.47
C ASP A 346 -6.74 -15.80 -11.49
N GLU A 347 -7.36 -14.85 -10.78
CA GLU A 347 -8.82 -14.68 -10.75
C GLU A 347 -9.37 -14.33 -12.15
N TYR A 348 -8.70 -13.44 -12.88
CA TYR A 348 -9.04 -13.10 -14.26
C TYR A 348 -9.03 -14.35 -15.17
N ASN A 349 -8.01 -15.20 -15.06
CA ASN A 349 -7.88 -16.43 -15.85
C ASN A 349 -8.90 -17.51 -15.46
N MET A 350 -9.40 -17.51 -14.21
CA MET A 350 -10.47 -18.41 -13.79
C MET A 350 -11.81 -18.04 -14.43
N ILE A 351 -12.05 -16.74 -14.66
CA ILE A 351 -13.27 -16.22 -15.28
C ILE A 351 -13.17 -16.28 -16.82
N ASN A 352 -12.01 -15.93 -17.37
CA ASN A 352 -11.76 -15.88 -18.82
C ASN A 352 -10.89 -17.07 -19.26
N TRP A 353 -11.54 -18.20 -19.52
CA TRP A 353 -10.88 -19.49 -19.80
C TRP A 353 -10.39 -19.65 -21.24
N ASP A 354 -10.92 -18.86 -22.17
CA ASP A 354 -10.63 -18.86 -23.60
C ASP A 354 -9.28 -18.21 -23.93
N GLU A 355 -8.93 -17.12 -23.26
CA GLU A 355 -7.64 -16.43 -23.42
C GLU A 355 -6.89 -16.31 -22.08
N LYS A 356 -6.12 -17.36 -21.75
CA LYS A 356 -5.29 -17.35 -20.54
C LYS A 356 -4.13 -16.37 -20.64
N VAL A 357 -4.12 -15.40 -19.75
CA VAL A 357 -3.03 -14.43 -19.58
C VAL A 357 -1.95 -15.03 -18.70
N VAL A 358 -0.76 -15.24 -19.26
CA VAL A 358 0.41 -15.72 -18.51
C VAL A 358 1.17 -14.52 -17.97
N SER A 359 1.35 -14.43 -16.65
CA SER A 359 2.00 -13.29 -15.98
C SER A 359 3.39 -12.99 -16.54
N ILE A 360 4.18 -14.03 -16.87
CA ILE A 360 5.49 -13.85 -17.48
C ILE A 360 5.45 -13.10 -18.82
N LYS A 361 4.39 -13.24 -19.63
CA LYS A 361 4.27 -12.52 -20.92
C LYS A 361 4.17 -11.02 -20.68
N THR A 362 3.43 -10.60 -19.67
CA THR A 362 3.35 -9.19 -19.26
C THR A 362 4.72 -8.70 -18.81
N LEU A 363 5.43 -9.44 -17.97
CA LEU A 363 6.77 -9.06 -17.50
C LEU A 363 7.78 -8.91 -18.66
N ARG A 364 7.75 -9.81 -19.64
CA ARG A 364 8.64 -9.77 -20.82
C ARG A 364 8.39 -8.58 -21.75
N LYS A 365 7.23 -7.91 -21.66
CA LYS A 365 7.00 -6.62 -22.36
C LYS A 365 7.80 -5.47 -21.74
N HIS A 366 8.22 -5.59 -20.48
CA HIS A 366 8.88 -4.53 -19.72
C HIS A 366 10.33 -4.82 -19.35
N TYR A 367 10.73 -6.10 -19.31
CA TYR A 367 12.07 -6.55 -18.93
C TYR A 367 12.65 -7.47 -20.01
N SER A 368 13.93 -7.28 -20.33
CA SER A 368 14.65 -8.25 -21.17
C SER A 368 14.84 -9.57 -20.44
N ASP A 369 14.96 -10.68 -21.19
CA ASP A 369 15.04 -12.03 -20.63
C ASP A 369 16.19 -12.19 -19.61
N ASP A 370 17.36 -11.56 -19.83
CA ASP A 370 18.47 -11.58 -18.86
C ASP A 370 18.16 -10.85 -17.54
N VAL A 371 17.49 -9.70 -17.62
CA VAL A 371 17.10 -8.91 -16.44
C VAL A 371 16.04 -9.65 -15.65
N LEU A 372 15.00 -10.14 -16.34
CA LEU A 372 13.91 -10.88 -15.72
C LEU A 372 14.39 -12.20 -15.10
N ALA A 373 15.22 -12.96 -15.81
CA ALA A 373 15.83 -14.17 -15.29
C ALA A 373 16.67 -13.90 -14.03
N LYS A 374 17.45 -12.81 -14.02
CA LYS A 374 18.23 -12.43 -12.84
C LYS A 374 17.34 -12.08 -11.65
N MET A 375 16.26 -11.31 -11.86
CA MET A 375 15.28 -11.01 -10.82
C MET A 375 14.70 -12.30 -10.23
N ILE A 376 14.28 -13.25 -11.08
CA ILE A 376 13.69 -14.54 -10.67
C ILE A 376 14.71 -15.40 -9.91
N VAL A 377 15.96 -15.51 -10.39
CA VAL A 377 17.01 -16.29 -9.72
C VAL A 377 17.34 -15.67 -8.36
N THR A 378 17.50 -14.34 -8.28
CA THR A 378 17.77 -13.65 -7.01
C THR A 378 16.63 -13.81 -6.01
N ALA A 379 15.37 -13.72 -6.45
CA ALA A 379 14.21 -13.96 -5.59
C ALA A 379 14.13 -15.40 -5.07
N GLY A 380 14.76 -16.36 -5.76
CA GLY A 380 14.88 -17.74 -5.28
C GLY A 380 15.80 -17.91 -4.07
N ASN A 381 16.63 -16.91 -3.75
CA ASN A 381 17.58 -16.99 -2.63
C ASN A 381 16.98 -16.49 -1.30
N SER A 382 15.72 -16.03 -1.29
CA SER A 382 15.03 -15.61 -0.07
C SER A 382 13.81 -16.49 0.18
N PRO A 383 13.62 -17.06 1.39
CA PRO A 383 12.45 -17.87 1.73
C PRO A 383 11.12 -17.14 1.45
N SER A 384 11.08 -15.82 1.67
CA SER A 384 9.87 -15.01 1.50
C SER A 384 9.40 -14.84 0.04
N THR A 385 10.30 -15.07 -0.93
CA THR A 385 10.03 -14.93 -2.37
C THR A 385 10.30 -16.20 -3.16
N GLU A 386 10.71 -17.28 -2.50
CA GLU A 386 11.11 -18.53 -3.15
C GLU A 386 9.98 -19.15 -3.98
N ASN A 387 8.78 -19.27 -3.41
CA ASN A 387 7.61 -19.83 -4.10
C ASN A 387 7.23 -19.00 -5.34
N LEU A 388 7.28 -17.68 -5.22
CA LEU A 388 7.04 -16.78 -6.35
C LEU A 388 8.10 -16.95 -7.44
N SER A 389 9.37 -17.03 -7.04
CA SER A 389 10.48 -17.31 -7.96
C SER A 389 10.28 -18.66 -8.68
N ARG A 390 9.86 -19.72 -7.97
CA ARG A 390 9.57 -21.03 -8.58
C ARG A 390 8.45 -20.94 -9.60
N ARG A 391 7.36 -20.23 -9.29
CA ARG A 391 6.25 -19.98 -10.22
C ARG A 391 6.74 -19.28 -11.47
N LEU A 392 7.34 -18.09 -11.33
CA LEU A 392 7.79 -17.28 -12.47
C LEU A 392 8.88 -17.97 -13.29
N ARG A 393 9.77 -18.74 -12.66
CA ARG A 393 10.75 -19.58 -13.36
C ARG A 393 10.05 -20.62 -14.23
N SER A 394 9.06 -21.30 -13.69
CA SER A 394 8.29 -22.31 -14.44
C SER A 394 7.53 -21.69 -15.61
N GLU A 395 6.93 -20.51 -15.41
CA GLU A 395 6.29 -19.75 -16.48
C GLU A 395 7.29 -19.33 -17.57
N LEU A 396 8.48 -18.85 -17.19
CA LEU A 396 9.51 -18.42 -18.14
C LEU A 396 10.04 -19.57 -19.00
N LEU A 397 10.34 -20.73 -18.38
CA LEU A 397 10.77 -21.92 -19.11
C LEU A 397 9.70 -22.40 -20.10
N ARG A 398 8.44 -22.41 -19.66
CA ARG A 398 7.29 -22.77 -20.50
C ARG A 398 7.10 -21.78 -21.65
N GLU A 399 7.19 -20.49 -21.39
CA GLU A 399 7.04 -19.45 -22.40
C GLU A 399 8.11 -19.57 -23.50
N TRP A 400 9.38 -19.81 -23.14
CA TRP A 400 10.42 -20.07 -24.13
C TRP A 400 10.13 -21.32 -24.97
N TYR A 401 9.62 -22.39 -24.35
CA TYR A 401 9.26 -23.63 -25.03
C TYR A 401 8.06 -23.45 -25.97
N ASP A 402 6.95 -22.88 -25.48
CA ASP A 402 5.70 -22.67 -26.23
C ASP A 402 5.91 -21.70 -27.41
N THR A 403 6.87 -20.77 -27.30
CA THR A 403 7.26 -19.85 -28.38
C THR A 403 8.43 -20.37 -29.23
N LEU A 404 8.73 -21.67 -29.13
CA LEU A 404 9.70 -22.42 -29.92
C LEU A 404 11.11 -21.81 -29.93
N LYS A 405 11.56 -21.27 -28.79
CA LYS A 405 12.89 -20.66 -28.69
C LYS A 405 13.96 -21.74 -28.64
N PRO A 406 14.91 -21.79 -29.60
CA PRO A 406 15.96 -22.78 -29.54
C PRO A 406 16.95 -22.47 -28.39
N GLY A 407 17.65 -23.50 -27.90
CA GLY A 407 18.56 -23.35 -26.77
C GLY A 407 19.66 -22.29 -26.97
N ASP A 408 20.15 -22.09 -28.20
CA ASP A 408 21.14 -21.06 -28.53
C ASP A 408 20.56 -19.64 -28.51
N PHE A 409 19.28 -19.50 -28.87
CA PHE A 409 18.57 -18.23 -28.70
C PHE A 409 18.44 -17.88 -27.23
N VAL A 410 17.95 -18.81 -26.39
CA VAL A 410 17.79 -18.57 -24.95
C VAL A 410 19.15 -18.27 -24.29
N PHE A 411 20.21 -18.97 -24.70
CA PHE A 411 21.57 -18.68 -24.23
C PHE A 411 21.99 -17.23 -24.50
N LYS A 412 21.72 -16.72 -25.71
CA LYS A 412 22.00 -15.34 -26.11
C LYS A 412 21.07 -14.33 -25.43
N ALA A 413 19.80 -14.68 -25.25
CA ALA A 413 18.80 -13.85 -24.55
C ALA A 413 19.19 -13.62 -23.09
N LEU A 414 19.86 -14.60 -22.46
CA LEU A 414 20.44 -14.51 -21.13
C LEU A 414 21.83 -13.84 -21.09
N LYS A 415 22.33 -13.35 -22.23
CA LYS A 415 23.64 -12.70 -22.42
C LYS A 415 24.84 -13.55 -21.96
N LEU A 416 24.70 -14.88 -21.96
CA LEU A 416 25.74 -15.80 -21.50
C LEU A 416 26.95 -15.84 -22.44
N GLU A 417 26.77 -15.55 -23.72
CA GLU A 417 27.81 -15.51 -24.74
C GLU A 417 28.88 -14.44 -24.51
N ARG A 418 28.54 -13.40 -23.73
CA ARG A 418 29.42 -12.25 -23.42
C ARG A 418 30.36 -12.51 -22.25
N THR A 419 30.26 -13.68 -21.62
CA THR A 419 30.89 -13.93 -20.33
C THR A 419 32.27 -14.59 -20.42
N GLY A 420 32.69 -14.95 -21.64
CA GLY A 420 34.02 -15.48 -21.95
C GLY A 420 34.22 -16.91 -21.48
N LEU A 421 35.44 -17.22 -21.03
CA LEU A 421 35.83 -18.58 -20.58
C LEU A 421 35.10 -19.03 -19.30
N LYS A 422 34.56 -18.08 -18.51
CA LYS A 422 33.91 -18.35 -17.21
C LYS A 422 32.39 -18.50 -17.32
N VAL A 423 31.87 -18.89 -18.49
CA VAL A 423 30.41 -18.91 -18.74
C VAL A 423 29.66 -19.89 -17.83
N PHE A 424 30.28 -21.03 -17.51
CA PHE A 424 29.65 -22.07 -16.68
C PHE A 424 29.58 -21.70 -15.19
N GLU A 425 30.29 -20.67 -14.76
CA GLU A 425 30.27 -20.14 -13.40
C GLU A 425 29.21 -19.03 -13.21
N ARG A 426 28.50 -18.64 -14.27
CA ARG A 426 27.56 -17.51 -14.23
C ARG A 426 26.23 -17.91 -13.62
N SER A 427 25.63 -17.01 -12.85
CA SER A 427 24.38 -17.26 -12.11
C SER A 427 23.18 -17.64 -12.98
N LEU A 428 23.15 -17.22 -14.25
CA LEU A 428 22.08 -17.58 -15.21
C LEU A 428 22.37 -18.86 -15.98
N PHE A 429 23.58 -19.41 -15.93
CA PHE A 429 23.93 -20.64 -16.63
C PHE A 429 23.11 -21.86 -16.13
N PRO A 430 22.88 -22.05 -14.82
CA PRO A 430 21.98 -23.10 -14.33
C PRO A 430 20.56 -22.99 -14.89
N LEU A 431 20.03 -21.78 -15.06
CA LEU A 431 18.69 -21.58 -15.63
C LEU A 431 18.65 -22.00 -17.11
N TRP A 432 19.69 -21.69 -17.89
CA TRP A 432 19.79 -22.16 -19.26
C TRP A 432 19.86 -23.69 -19.34
N LYS A 433 20.62 -24.35 -18.44
CA LYS A 433 20.63 -25.83 -18.38
C LYS A 433 19.25 -26.40 -18.11
N GLN A 434 18.54 -25.83 -17.12
CA GLN A 434 17.17 -26.21 -16.80
C GLN A 434 16.24 -26.06 -18.02
N TYR A 435 16.44 -25.03 -18.85
CA TYR A 435 15.65 -24.88 -20.08
C TYR A 435 15.91 -26.01 -21.08
N VAL A 436 17.18 -26.34 -21.36
CA VAL A 436 17.52 -27.44 -22.28
C VAL A 436 16.97 -28.78 -21.78
N GLU A 437 17.04 -29.03 -20.47
CA GLU A 437 16.46 -30.21 -19.83
C GLU A 437 14.93 -30.20 -19.87
N PHE A 438 14.31 -29.03 -19.66
CA PHE A 438 12.86 -28.85 -19.71
C PHE A 438 12.28 -29.14 -21.10
N VAL A 439 12.98 -28.77 -22.17
CA VAL A 439 12.56 -29.09 -23.56
C VAL A 439 12.47 -30.61 -23.73
N SER A 440 13.48 -31.36 -23.29
CA SER A 440 13.49 -32.83 -23.35
C SER A 440 12.45 -33.48 -22.44
N LEU A 441 12.13 -32.84 -21.31
CA LEU A 441 11.05 -33.29 -20.43
C LEU A 441 9.68 -33.11 -21.08
N LYS A 442 9.47 -32.04 -21.86
CA LYS A 442 8.20 -31.75 -22.56
C LYS A 442 8.03 -32.53 -23.85
N ASP A 443 9.12 -32.82 -24.54
CA ASP A 443 9.12 -33.67 -25.73
C ASP A 443 10.19 -34.79 -25.60
N PRO A 444 9.79 -36.00 -25.18
CA PRO A 444 10.71 -37.14 -24.97
C PRO A 444 11.47 -37.58 -26.23
N ARG A 445 11.05 -37.13 -27.41
CA ARG A 445 11.75 -37.35 -28.70
C ARG A 445 13.01 -36.50 -28.78
N ILE A 446 13.03 -35.34 -28.13
CA ILE A 446 14.17 -34.44 -28.07
C ILE A 446 15.06 -34.87 -26.91
N LYS A 447 16.20 -35.50 -27.18
CA LYS A 447 17.19 -35.81 -26.13
C LYS A 447 17.92 -34.56 -25.67
N VAL A 448 18.28 -34.53 -24.39
CA VAL A 448 19.03 -33.41 -23.78
C VAL A 448 20.33 -33.23 -24.57
N ASN A 449 20.53 -32.03 -25.11
CA ASN A 449 21.70 -31.72 -25.92
C ASN A 449 22.19 -30.29 -25.67
N PHE A 450 23.22 -30.17 -24.84
CA PHE A 450 23.88 -28.90 -24.55
C PHE A 450 24.90 -28.50 -25.64
N VAL A 451 25.47 -29.48 -26.35
CA VAL A 451 26.57 -29.27 -27.31
C VAL A 451 26.09 -28.49 -28.54
N SER A 452 24.99 -28.93 -29.18
CA SER A 452 24.50 -28.32 -30.41
C SER A 452 24.18 -26.83 -30.28
N PRO A 453 23.43 -26.37 -29.24
CA PRO A 453 23.26 -24.94 -28.99
C PRO A 453 24.58 -24.19 -28.79
N LEU A 454 25.52 -24.74 -28.02
CA LEU A 454 26.79 -24.08 -27.74
C LEU A 454 27.68 -23.96 -28.99
N ILE A 455 27.66 -24.96 -29.88
CA ILE A 455 28.31 -24.89 -31.20
C ILE A 455 27.71 -23.75 -32.04
N LYS A 456 26.38 -23.60 -32.07
CA LYS A 456 25.73 -22.48 -32.79
C LYS A 456 26.10 -21.10 -32.22
N VAL A 457 26.36 -21.01 -30.92
CA VAL A 457 26.73 -19.75 -30.27
C VAL A 457 28.21 -19.41 -30.50
N TYR A 458 29.11 -20.37 -30.28
CA TYR A 458 30.55 -20.11 -30.20
C TYR A 458 31.33 -20.58 -31.43
N GLY A 459 30.79 -21.53 -32.18
CA GLY A 459 31.56 -22.40 -33.06
C GLY A 459 32.38 -23.42 -32.27
N GLU A 460 32.71 -24.55 -32.90
CA GLU A 460 33.40 -25.66 -32.24
C GLU A 460 34.76 -25.25 -31.68
N ARG A 461 35.56 -24.47 -32.45
CA ARG A 461 36.90 -24.03 -32.03
C ARG A 461 36.89 -23.20 -30.75
N LYS A 462 35.96 -22.28 -30.60
CA LYS A 462 35.88 -21.44 -29.39
C LYS A 462 35.27 -22.22 -28.24
N LEU A 463 34.30 -23.09 -28.53
CA LEU A 463 33.68 -23.96 -27.53
C LEU A 463 34.71 -24.91 -26.90
N THR A 464 35.56 -25.57 -27.67
CA THR A 464 36.60 -26.46 -27.13
C THR A 464 37.53 -25.72 -26.17
N ARG A 465 37.98 -24.51 -26.52
CA ARG A 465 38.78 -23.67 -25.62
C ARG A 465 38.06 -23.31 -24.31
N ILE A 466 36.77 -22.98 -24.39
CA ILE A 466 35.95 -22.69 -23.20
C ILE A 466 35.84 -23.93 -22.31
N LEU A 467 35.57 -25.10 -22.90
CA LEU A 467 35.43 -26.36 -22.18
C LEU A 467 36.74 -26.79 -21.53
N THR A 468 37.86 -26.75 -22.26
CA THR A 468 39.20 -27.01 -21.73
C THR A 468 39.55 -26.10 -20.55
N ALA A 469 39.26 -24.80 -20.65
CA ALA A 469 39.49 -23.89 -19.54
C ALA A 469 38.60 -24.25 -18.32
N ALA A 470 37.35 -24.66 -18.56
CA ALA A 470 36.43 -25.06 -17.52
C ALA A 470 36.73 -26.43 -16.89
N GLU A 471 37.42 -27.32 -17.61
CA GLU A 471 37.89 -28.61 -17.09
C GLU A 471 38.95 -28.43 -15.99
N ASN A 472 39.74 -27.35 -16.10
CA ASN A 472 40.75 -26.97 -15.10
C ASN A 472 40.15 -26.32 -13.84
N VAL A 473 38.85 -26.03 -13.82
CA VAL A 473 38.17 -25.42 -12.67
C VAL A 473 37.34 -26.50 -11.95
N PRO A 474 37.61 -26.79 -10.65
CA PRO A 474 36.94 -27.89 -9.94
C PRO A 474 35.41 -27.88 -9.99
N SER A 475 34.80 -26.69 -9.87
CA SER A 475 33.33 -26.52 -9.87
C SER A 475 32.67 -26.78 -11.22
N THR A 476 33.41 -26.71 -12.33
CA THR A 476 32.90 -26.92 -13.69
C THR A 476 33.47 -28.15 -14.36
N LYS A 477 34.48 -28.79 -13.76
CA LYS A 477 35.26 -29.89 -14.34
C LYS A 477 34.39 -30.99 -14.93
N LYS A 478 33.52 -31.60 -14.12
CA LYS A 478 32.67 -32.71 -14.57
C LYS A 478 31.82 -32.34 -15.79
N PHE A 479 31.14 -31.20 -15.73
CA PHE A 479 30.28 -30.75 -16.82
C PHE A 479 31.09 -30.43 -18.09
N ALA A 480 32.28 -29.86 -17.94
CA ALA A 480 33.18 -29.61 -19.06
C ALA A 480 33.66 -30.91 -19.72
N THR A 481 34.11 -31.89 -18.92
CA THR A 481 34.52 -33.22 -19.40
C THR A 481 33.37 -33.93 -20.13
N ASP A 482 32.16 -33.92 -19.56
CA ASP A 482 30.98 -34.53 -20.20
C ASP A 482 30.67 -33.91 -21.58
N LEU A 483 30.84 -32.60 -21.73
CA LEU A 483 30.64 -31.91 -23.01
C LEU A 483 31.78 -32.14 -24.00
N LEU A 484 33.03 -32.24 -23.54
CA LEU A 484 34.17 -32.63 -24.37
C LEU A 484 33.99 -34.04 -24.92
N ASP A 485 33.58 -35.00 -24.08
CA ASP A 485 33.27 -36.36 -24.50
C ASP A 485 32.11 -36.41 -25.48
N ALA A 486 31.09 -35.58 -25.29
CA ALA A 486 29.98 -35.47 -26.24
C ALA A 486 30.42 -34.86 -27.58
N LEU A 487 31.36 -33.92 -27.59
CA LEU A 487 31.97 -33.39 -28.83
C LEU A 487 32.79 -34.47 -29.55
N LEU A 488 33.60 -35.24 -28.82
CA LEU A 488 34.36 -36.36 -29.38
C LEU A 488 33.43 -37.40 -30.01
N LYS A 489 32.41 -37.86 -29.28
CA LYS A 489 31.40 -38.81 -29.77
C LYS A 489 30.70 -38.29 -31.03
N ARG A 490 30.40 -36.99 -31.07
CA ARG A 490 29.84 -36.36 -32.27
C ARG A 490 30.79 -36.45 -33.45
N TRP A 491 32.05 -36.01 -33.32
CA TRP A 491 33.04 -36.10 -34.40
C TRP A 491 33.31 -37.54 -34.85
N LEU A 492 33.26 -38.51 -33.94
CA LEU A 492 33.38 -39.94 -34.25
C LEU A 492 32.17 -40.42 -35.08
N SER A 493 30.95 -40.07 -34.66
CA SER A 493 29.72 -40.42 -35.40
C SER A 493 29.66 -39.80 -36.80
N GLU A 494 30.24 -38.61 -36.96
CA GLU A 494 30.37 -37.90 -38.24
C GLU A 494 31.56 -38.43 -39.08
N LYS A 495 32.33 -39.41 -38.58
CA LYS A 495 33.56 -39.94 -39.19
C LYS A 495 34.51 -38.82 -39.65
N ARG A 496 34.63 -37.77 -38.84
CA ARG A 496 35.38 -36.56 -39.20
C ARG A 496 36.86 -36.91 -39.42
N ASN A 497 37.47 -36.31 -40.44
CA ASN A 497 38.86 -36.60 -40.75
C ASN A 497 39.77 -36.20 -39.57
N PRO A 498 40.64 -37.09 -39.07
CA PRO A 498 41.69 -36.78 -38.11
C PRO A 498 42.43 -35.45 -38.35
N LYS A 499 42.79 -35.15 -39.61
CA LYS A 499 43.50 -33.90 -39.96
C LYS A 499 42.64 -32.66 -39.71
N ASP A 500 41.34 -32.75 -39.94
CA ASP A 500 40.42 -31.64 -39.69
C ASP A 500 40.27 -31.38 -38.19
N VAL A 501 40.19 -32.45 -37.39
CA VAL A 501 40.13 -32.33 -35.92
C VAL A 501 41.44 -31.78 -35.36
N PHE A 502 42.59 -32.22 -35.89
CA PHE A 502 43.91 -31.68 -35.55
C PHE A 502 43.98 -30.15 -35.78
N SER A 503 43.52 -29.71 -36.96
CA SER A 503 43.45 -28.29 -37.33
C SER A 503 42.45 -27.50 -36.47
N LEU A 504 41.27 -28.08 -36.21
CA LEU A 504 40.22 -27.47 -35.39
C LEU A 504 40.72 -27.16 -33.98
N LEU A 505 41.46 -28.09 -33.39
CA LEU A 505 42.02 -28.01 -32.04
C LEU A 505 43.35 -27.22 -31.98
N ARG A 506 43.95 -26.86 -33.12
CA ARG A 506 45.27 -26.19 -33.22
C ARG A 506 46.36 -26.92 -32.44
N VAL A 507 46.46 -28.23 -32.61
CA VAL A 507 47.44 -29.08 -31.92
C VAL A 507 48.87 -28.79 -32.38
N GLU A 508 49.05 -28.21 -33.56
CA GLU A 508 50.36 -27.86 -34.10
C GLU A 508 51.15 -26.94 -33.14
N GLY A 509 52.37 -27.35 -32.79
CA GLY A 509 53.26 -26.59 -31.92
C GLY A 509 52.87 -26.56 -30.43
N THR A 510 51.79 -27.24 -30.02
CA THR A 510 51.43 -27.31 -28.59
C THR A 510 52.31 -28.28 -27.81
N ALA A 511 52.48 -28.04 -26.51
CA ALA A 511 53.20 -28.93 -25.61
C ALA A 511 52.53 -30.31 -25.49
N ALA A 512 53.28 -31.32 -25.04
CA ALA A 512 52.79 -32.70 -24.94
C ALA A 512 51.59 -32.84 -23.96
N ASP A 513 51.57 -32.01 -22.93
CA ASP A 513 50.56 -31.90 -21.88
C ASP A 513 49.47 -30.85 -22.19
N ASP A 514 49.52 -30.20 -23.36
CA ASP A 514 48.46 -29.27 -23.77
C ASP A 514 47.13 -29.99 -23.91
N ALA A 515 46.09 -29.44 -23.28
CA ALA A 515 44.78 -30.09 -23.24
C ALA A 515 44.14 -30.27 -24.63
N SER A 516 44.45 -29.43 -25.62
CA SER A 516 43.99 -29.61 -27.00
C SER A 516 44.67 -30.81 -27.66
N ARG A 517 45.96 -31.04 -27.34
CA ARG A 517 46.71 -32.22 -27.80
C ARG A 517 46.22 -33.50 -27.12
N LEU A 518 45.99 -33.47 -25.81
CA LEU A 518 45.43 -34.60 -25.08
C LEU A 518 44.05 -35.00 -25.61
N LEU A 519 43.19 -34.01 -25.88
CA LEU A 519 41.87 -34.25 -26.49
C LEU A 519 41.97 -34.85 -27.88
N TYR A 520 42.91 -34.38 -28.71
CA TYR A 520 43.17 -34.95 -30.03
C TYR A 520 43.69 -36.38 -29.98
N ASN A 521 44.62 -36.68 -29.06
CA ASN A 521 45.15 -38.04 -28.90
C ASN A 521 44.04 -39.02 -28.54
N LYS A 522 43.16 -38.64 -27.60
CA LYS A 522 41.96 -39.43 -27.25
C LYS A 522 41.06 -39.65 -28.48
N TYR A 523 40.80 -38.59 -29.26
CA TYR A 523 40.01 -38.72 -30.49
C TYR A 523 40.59 -39.72 -31.48
N ILE A 524 41.92 -39.71 -31.69
CA ILE A 524 42.58 -40.61 -32.64
C ILE A 524 42.54 -42.06 -32.18
N GLU A 525 42.73 -42.30 -30.89
CA GLU A 525 42.59 -43.64 -30.31
C GLU A 525 41.17 -44.17 -30.53
N ASP A 526 40.16 -43.39 -30.19
CA ASP A 526 38.76 -43.75 -30.38
C ASP A 526 38.39 -43.90 -31.88
N PHE A 527 38.93 -43.05 -32.75
CA PHE A 527 38.67 -43.08 -34.20
C PHE A 527 39.24 -44.35 -34.84
N LYS A 528 40.42 -44.81 -34.41
CA LYS A 528 41.00 -46.07 -34.87
C LYS A 528 40.18 -47.28 -34.44
N ALA A 529 39.50 -47.21 -33.29
CA ALA A 529 38.70 -48.31 -32.77
C ALA A 529 37.35 -48.50 -33.51
N ILE A 530 36.92 -47.52 -34.31
CA ILE A 530 35.66 -47.56 -35.08
C ILE A 530 35.85 -47.65 -36.59
N LEU A 531 37.11 -47.66 -37.06
CA LEU A 531 37.49 -48.02 -38.43
C LEU A 531 37.56 -49.54 -38.54
#